data_AF-A0A939R809-F1
#
_entry.id   AF-A0A939R809-F1
#
_cell.length_a   1.000
_cell.length_b   1.000
_cell.length_c   1.000
_cell.angle_alpha   90.00
_cell.angle_beta   90.00
_cell.angle_gamma   90.00
#
_symmetry.space_group_name_H-M   'P 1'
#
loop_
_entity.id
_entity.type
_entity.pdbx_description
1 polymer ?
#
loop_
_entity_poly.entity_id
_entity_poly.type
_entity_poly.pdbx_seq_one_letter_code
_entity_poly.pdbx_strand_id
1 'polypeptide(L)'
;MLCEICHTREANITYTEIINGQKREQHLCQVCAGEQTLAITGKLGNEISIGSILSGILQNYAKGLAAKSANEPVCQRCGMTASNLIKDGRLGCPECYNAFSMILEKNLKTVQGSVEHHGKVPANAARIEINPAQSAGRTAAEVMNAATEEIVRQNEAGRKKKNTKAKSLSEKTEKPAHTSKDAAARIEDYKKQLNAALAEENYEEAARLRDLIRAVEAAEQTEFEVPKPKTKRKTASAKETAPKAKKPAAKRGTSAKGGALK
;
A
#
# COMPACT_ATOMS: atom_id res chain seq x y z
N MET A 1 31.87 -25.13 10.14
CA MET A 1 31.18 -25.07 11.45
C MET A 1 29.69 -24.91 11.21
N LEU A 2 28.84 -25.55 12.01
CA LEU A 2 27.38 -25.50 11.82
C LEU A 2 26.78 -24.23 12.44
N CYS A 3 25.65 -23.80 11.90
CA CYS A 3 24.89 -22.66 12.40
C CYS A 3 24.43 -22.86 13.83
N GLU A 4 24.68 -21.88 14.69
CA GLU A 4 24.34 -21.90 16.12
C GLU A 4 22.84 -21.81 16.43
N ILE A 5 22.00 -21.54 15.42
CA ILE A 5 20.54 -21.48 15.58
C ILE A 5 19.91 -22.81 15.17
N CYS A 6 20.05 -23.20 13.89
CA CYS A 6 19.38 -24.39 13.38
C CYS A 6 20.19 -25.68 13.57
N HIS A 7 21.51 -25.57 13.78
CA HIS A 7 22.42 -26.71 13.93
C HIS A 7 22.42 -27.71 12.75
N THR A 8 21.80 -27.36 11.61
CA THR A 8 21.68 -28.24 10.44
C THR A 8 22.50 -27.78 9.25
N ARG A 9 22.63 -26.45 9.08
CA ARG A 9 23.29 -25.83 7.93
C ARG A 9 24.67 -25.30 8.32
N GLU A 10 25.57 -25.19 7.36
CA GLU A 10 26.87 -24.56 7.57
C GLU A 10 26.71 -23.06 7.91
N ALA A 11 27.48 -22.60 8.89
CA ALA A 11 27.58 -21.20 9.24
C ALA A 11 28.52 -20.50 8.25
N ASN A 12 27.99 -19.49 7.55
CA ASN A 12 28.71 -18.71 6.56
C ASN A 12 28.65 -17.19 6.83
N ILE A 13 27.99 -16.78 7.92
CA ILE A 13 27.83 -15.38 8.33
C ILE A 13 28.17 -15.27 9.82
N THR A 14 29.03 -14.32 10.17
CA THR A 14 29.34 -13.98 11.56
C THR A 14 28.56 -12.73 11.96
N TYR A 15 27.67 -12.86 12.93
CA TYR A 15 26.91 -11.76 13.53
C TYR A 15 27.61 -11.31 14.82
N THR A 16 27.79 -9.99 14.97
CA THR A 16 28.40 -9.39 16.17
C THR A 16 27.47 -8.33 16.72
N GLU A 17 27.09 -8.46 17.98
CA GLU A 17 26.27 -7.50 18.70
C GLU A 17 27.06 -6.91 19.88
N ILE A 18 26.91 -5.60 20.11
CA ILE A 18 27.50 -4.93 21.28
C ILE A 18 26.34 -4.39 22.12
N ILE A 19 26.03 -5.09 23.21
CA ILE A 19 25.02 -4.64 24.18
C ILE A 19 25.74 -4.17 25.44
N ASN A 20 25.52 -2.92 25.86
CA ASN A 20 26.13 -2.34 27.06
C ASN A 20 27.67 -2.48 27.08
N GLY A 21 28.31 -2.36 25.91
CA GLY A 21 29.77 -2.51 25.76
C GLY A 21 30.28 -3.94 25.76
N GLN A 22 29.42 -4.95 25.94
CA GLN A 22 29.81 -6.36 25.83
C GLN A 22 29.57 -6.86 24.41
N LYS A 23 30.64 -7.29 23.74
CA LYS A 23 30.60 -7.92 22.43
C LYS A 23 30.10 -9.37 22.57
N ARG A 24 29.02 -9.72 21.87
CA ARG A 24 28.57 -11.09 21.62
C ARG A 24 28.74 -11.41 20.15
N GLU A 25 29.25 -12.59 19.84
CA GLU A 25 29.53 -13.04 18.48
C GLU A 25 28.83 -14.38 18.25
N GLN A 26 28.20 -14.55 17.08
CA GLN A 26 27.44 -15.74 16.70
C GLN A 26 27.70 -16.12 15.24
N HIS A 27 27.83 -17.41 14.96
CA HIS A 27 28.03 -17.93 13.61
C HIS A 27 26.74 -18.58 13.06
N LEU A 28 26.17 -17.94 12.05
CA LEU A 28 24.85 -18.26 11.51
C LEU A 28 24.93 -18.70 10.04
N CYS A 29 23.97 -19.51 9.61
CA CYS A 29 23.74 -19.76 8.19
C CYS A 29 22.96 -18.59 7.58
N GLN A 30 23.00 -18.47 6.25
CA GLN A 30 22.32 -17.41 5.49
C GLN A 30 20.84 -17.23 5.84
N VAL A 31 20.09 -18.32 6.06
CA VAL A 31 18.66 -18.29 6.39
C VAL A 31 18.45 -17.71 7.80
N CYS A 32 19.11 -18.27 8.81
CA CYS A 32 18.93 -17.86 10.19
C CYS A 32 19.50 -16.45 10.46
N ALA A 33 20.55 -16.04 9.73
CA ALA A 33 21.05 -14.67 9.77
C ALA A 33 20.03 -13.66 9.22
N GLY A 34 19.31 -14.00 8.15
CA GLY A 34 18.22 -13.17 7.61
C GLY A 34 17.07 -13.03 8.60
N GLU A 35 16.65 -14.12 9.24
CA GLU A 35 15.60 -14.13 10.27
C GLU A 35 15.99 -13.33 11.52
N GLN A 36 17.23 -13.50 12.01
CA GLN A 36 17.77 -12.70 13.12
C GLN A 36 17.81 -11.21 12.76
N THR A 37 18.25 -10.86 11.55
CA THR A 37 18.24 -9.47 11.08
C THR A 37 16.82 -8.88 11.10
N LEU A 38 15.82 -9.68 10.70
CA LEU A 38 14.41 -9.30 10.74
C LEU A 38 13.88 -9.15 12.19
N ALA A 39 14.31 -10.03 13.09
CA ALA A 39 13.95 -9.99 14.50
C ALA A 39 14.60 -8.81 15.26
N ILE A 40 15.83 -8.44 14.90
CA ILE A 40 16.57 -7.30 15.46
C ILE A 40 16.01 -5.98 14.92
N THR A 41 15.70 -5.91 13.62
CA THR A 41 14.99 -4.75 13.04
C THR A 41 13.60 -4.58 13.64
N GLY A 42 12.90 -5.67 13.99
CA GLY A 42 11.64 -5.63 14.73
C GLY A 42 11.76 -5.22 16.20
N LYS A 43 12.92 -5.43 16.86
CA LYS A 43 13.18 -5.06 18.26
C LYS A 43 13.73 -3.64 18.44
N LEU A 44 14.31 -3.05 17.38
CA LEU A 44 14.84 -1.69 17.38
C LEU A 44 13.81 -0.63 16.99
N GLY A 45 12.51 -0.78 17.28
CA GLY A 45 11.50 0.29 17.13
C GLY A 45 11.35 0.91 15.73
N ASN A 46 12.10 0.46 14.74
CA ASN A 46 11.97 0.87 13.36
C ASN A 46 10.80 0.05 12.82
N GLU A 47 9.66 0.72 12.65
CA GLU A 47 8.56 0.21 11.83
C GLU A 47 9.17 -0.34 10.55
N ILE A 48 9.22 -1.67 10.42
CA ILE A 48 9.67 -2.31 9.20
C ILE A 48 8.62 -1.96 8.16
N SER A 49 8.90 -0.90 7.43
CA SER A 49 8.02 -0.41 6.41
C SER A 49 8.13 -1.34 5.20
N ILE A 50 7.01 -1.59 4.53
CA ILE A 50 7.03 -2.29 3.23
C ILE A 50 8.06 -1.64 2.29
N GLY A 51 8.23 -0.32 2.40
CA GLY A 51 9.26 0.43 1.69
C GLY A 51 10.70 0.02 2.03
N SER A 52 11.05 -0.17 3.31
CA SER A 52 12.41 -0.57 3.68
C SER A 52 12.74 -2.00 3.24
N ILE A 53 11.76 -2.89 3.23
CA ILE A 53 11.90 -4.25 2.70
C ILE A 53 12.14 -4.19 1.19
N LEU A 54 11.28 -3.46 0.46
CA LEU A 54 11.41 -3.37 -1.00
C LEU A 54 12.71 -2.65 -1.39
N SER A 55 13.11 -1.60 -0.69
CA SER A 55 14.39 -0.92 -0.85
C SER A 55 15.56 -1.88 -0.72
N GLY A 56 15.62 -2.67 0.36
CA GLY A 56 16.66 -3.67 0.57
C GLY A 56 16.73 -4.72 -0.54
N ILE A 57 15.58 -5.17 -1.04
CA ILE A 57 15.50 -6.09 -2.18
C ILE A 57 16.04 -5.38 -3.43
N LEU A 58 15.49 -4.23 -3.81
CA LEU A 58 15.85 -3.49 -5.02
C LEU A 58 17.33 -3.09 -5.04
N GLN A 59 17.92 -2.74 -3.90
CA GLN A 59 19.30 -2.28 -3.79
C GLN A 59 20.33 -3.38 -4.09
N ASN A 60 19.99 -4.65 -3.83
CA ASN A 60 20.82 -5.78 -4.23
C ASN A 60 20.91 -5.94 -5.76
N TYR A 61 19.88 -5.53 -6.49
CA TYR A 61 19.84 -5.59 -7.95
C TYR A 61 20.34 -4.30 -8.59
N ALA A 62 20.15 -3.15 -7.93
CA ALA A 62 20.70 -1.88 -8.36
C ALA A 62 22.23 -1.92 -8.49
N LYS A 63 22.94 -2.77 -7.73
CA LYS A 63 24.39 -2.99 -7.89
C LYS A 63 24.80 -3.51 -9.28
N GLY A 64 23.88 -4.09 -10.05
CA GLY A 64 24.09 -4.49 -11.46
C GLY A 64 23.57 -3.49 -12.50
N LEU A 65 22.74 -2.52 -12.10
CA LEU A 65 22.21 -1.46 -12.98
C LEU A 65 22.88 -0.09 -12.73
N ALA A 66 23.61 0.07 -11.63
CA ALA A 66 24.32 1.27 -11.24
C ALA A 66 25.64 1.43 -12.01
N ALA A 67 25.58 1.39 -13.34
CA ALA A 67 26.40 2.30 -14.11
C ALA A 67 25.61 3.61 -14.14
N LYS A 68 26.20 4.68 -13.59
CA LYS A 68 25.71 6.07 -13.67
C LYS A 68 25.49 6.44 -15.14
N SER A 69 24.32 6.11 -15.66
CA SER A 69 23.87 6.49 -17.00
C SER A 69 23.26 7.88 -16.90
N ALA A 70 23.56 8.74 -17.87
CA ALA A 70 22.97 10.07 -18.00
C ALA A 70 21.44 10.06 -18.24
N ASN A 71 20.83 8.87 -18.33
CA ASN A 71 19.42 8.69 -18.66
C ASN A 71 18.73 7.79 -17.61
N GLU A 72 18.56 8.31 -16.41
CA GLU A 72 17.83 7.63 -15.34
C GLU A 72 16.31 7.64 -15.63
N PRO A 73 15.58 6.53 -15.42
CA PRO A 73 14.13 6.51 -15.58
C PRO A 73 13.46 7.48 -14.60
N VAL A 74 12.53 8.29 -15.11
CA VAL A 74 11.72 9.22 -14.31
C VAL A 74 10.24 9.02 -14.65
N CYS A 75 9.40 8.96 -13.63
CA CYS A 75 7.95 8.91 -13.79
C CYS A 75 7.44 10.28 -14.28
N GLN A 76 6.83 10.31 -15.46
CA GLN A 76 6.31 11.54 -16.07
C GLN A 76 5.10 12.14 -15.32
N ARG A 77 4.44 11.34 -14.47
CA ARG A 77 3.26 11.79 -13.72
C ARG A 77 3.59 12.44 -12.38
N CYS A 78 4.52 11.87 -11.61
CA CYS A 78 4.85 12.36 -10.27
C CYS A 78 6.31 12.80 -10.09
N GLY A 79 7.15 12.67 -11.13
CA GLY A 79 8.56 13.08 -11.10
C GLY A 79 9.48 12.17 -10.28
N MET A 80 8.99 11.04 -9.76
CA MET A 80 9.83 10.09 -9.02
C MET A 80 10.90 9.51 -9.94
N THR A 81 12.11 9.31 -9.43
CA THR A 81 13.23 8.69 -10.18
C THR A 81 13.45 7.25 -9.76
N ALA A 82 14.16 6.47 -10.58
CA ALA A 82 14.52 5.08 -10.25
C ALA A 82 15.34 5.00 -8.95
N SER A 83 16.23 5.95 -8.69
CA SER A 83 17.05 6.01 -7.48
C SER A 83 16.20 6.23 -6.24
N ASN A 84 15.16 7.07 -6.32
CA ASN A 84 14.24 7.27 -5.21
C ASN A 84 13.42 6.01 -4.95
N LEU A 85 12.96 5.33 -6.00
CA LEU A 85 12.31 4.02 -5.86
C LEU A 85 13.24 2.99 -5.19
N ILE A 86 14.51 2.91 -5.58
CA ILE A 86 15.48 1.98 -4.99
C ILE A 86 15.76 2.34 -3.53
N LYS A 87 15.89 3.62 -3.20
CA LYS A 87 16.18 4.09 -1.83
C LYS A 87 15.00 3.89 -0.89
N ASP A 88 13.81 4.27 -1.31
CA ASP A 88 12.64 4.36 -0.44
C ASP A 88 11.74 3.11 -0.52
N GLY A 89 11.89 2.33 -1.60
CA GLY A 89 11.09 1.14 -1.89
C GLY A 89 9.59 1.44 -2.01
N ARG A 90 9.24 2.67 -2.39
CA ARG A 90 7.84 3.12 -2.48
C ARG A 90 7.56 3.68 -3.87
N LEU A 91 6.37 3.37 -4.39
CA LEU A 91 5.85 3.93 -5.63
C LEU A 91 4.96 5.13 -5.30
N GLY A 92 5.11 6.22 -6.04
CA GLY A 92 4.39 7.47 -5.78
C GLY A 92 3.03 7.58 -6.43
N CYS A 93 2.81 6.95 -7.59
CA CYS A 93 1.54 6.97 -8.30
C CYS A 93 1.38 5.72 -9.21
N PRO A 94 0.19 5.48 -9.78
CA PRO A 94 -0.03 4.30 -10.65
C PRO A 94 0.92 4.23 -11.85
N GLU A 95 1.30 5.38 -12.42
CA GLU A 95 2.20 5.44 -13.58
C GLU A 95 3.64 4.97 -13.26
N CYS A 96 4.01 4.93 -11.98
CA CYS A 96 5.31 4.43 -11.56
C CYS A 96 5.50 2.95 -11.90
N TYR A 97 4.43 2.15 -11.96
CA TYR A 97 4.54 0.74 -12.36
C TYR A 97 5.03 0.60 -13.81
N ASN A 98 4.61 1.51 -14.69
CA ASN A 98 5.04 1.53 -16.08
C ASN A 98 6.45 2.13 -16.21
N ALA A 99 6.70 3.27 -15.55
CA ALA A 99 7.98 3.97 -15.64
C ALA A 99 9.17 3.12 -15.13
N PHE A 100 8.91 2.19 -14.21
CA PHE A 100 9.94 1.35 -13.59
C PHE A 100 9.73 -0.15 -13.84
N SER A 101 8.93 -0.54 -14.84
CA SER A 101 8.58 -1.94 -15.12
C SER A 101 9.80 -2.86 -15.23
N MET A 102 10.85 -2.42 -15.93
CA MET A 102 12.09 -3.18 -16.09
C MET A 102 12.80 -3.48 -14.76
N ILE A 103 12.70 -2.56 -13.80
CA ILE A 103 13.23 -2.76 -12.45
C ILE A 103 12.27 -3.67 -11.69
N LEU A 104 10.96 -3.41 -11.74
CA LEU A 104 9.97 -4.13 -10.94
C LEU A 104 9.80 -5.60 -11.36
N GLU A 105 9.68 -5.92 -12.64
CA GLU A 105 9.38 -7.29 -13.12
C GLU A 105 10.44 -8.32 -12.69
N LYS A 106 11.73 -7.97 -12.83
CA LYS A 106 12.83 -8.84 -12.41
C LYS A 106 12.84 -9.08 -10.90
N ASN A 107 12.44 -8.06 -10.14
CA ASN A 107 12.44 -8.11 -8.68
C ASN A 107 11.20 -8.82 -8.13
N LEU A 108 10.01 -8.52 -8.66
CA LEU A 108 8.74 -9.12 -8.24
C LEU A 108 8.74 -10.64 -8.45
N LYS A 109 9.23 -11.11 -9.60
CA LYS A 109 9.31 -12.55 -9.90
C LYS A 109 10.21 -13.29 -8.90
N THR A 110 11.28 -12.65 -8.43
CA THR A 110 12.20 -13.27 -7.46
C THR A 110 11.61 -13.34 -6.06
N VAL A 111 10.83 -12.33 -5.65
CA VAL A 111 10.24 -12.27 -4.31
C VAL A 111 8.96 -13.11 -4.20
N GLN A 112 8.10 -13.05 -5.22
CA GLN A 112 6.76 -13.63 -5.21
C GLN A 112 6.68 -14.93 -6.03
N GLY A 113 7.75 -15.34 -6.71
CA GLY A 113 7.81 -16.51 -7.59
C GLY A 113 7.10 -16.33 -8.94
N SER A 114 6.08 -15.47 -9.02
CA SER A 114 5.31 -15.15 -10.21
C SER A 114 5.01 -13.65 -10.29
N VAL A 115 4.85 -13.15 -11.52
CA VAL A 115 4.31 -11.80 -11.78
C VAL A 115 2.77 -11.81 -11.87
N GLU A 116 2.17 -12.99 -11.92
CA GLU A 116 0.72 -13.21 -11.96
C GLU A 116 0.24 -13.98 -10.72
N HIS A 117 -0.86 -13.52 -10.13
CA HIS A 117 -1.50 -14.19 -9.00
C HIS A 117 -2.59 -15.15 -9.48
N HIS A 118 -2.40 -16.46 -9.28
CA HIS A 118 -3.37 -17.50 -9.64
C HIS A 118 -4.18 -18.07 -8.45
N GLY A 119 -4.07 -17.46 -7.26
CA GLY A 119 -4.72 -17.94 -6.03
C GLY A 119 -6.24 -17.66 -5.94
N LYS A 120 -6.82 -17.88 -4.75
CA LYS A 120 -8.24 -17.68 -4.47
C LYS A 120 -8.64 -16.24 -4.77
N VAL A 121 -9.55 -16.08 -5.72
CA VAL A 121 -10.15 -14.79 -6.10
C VAL A 121 -11.48 -14.67 -5.34
N PRO A 122 -11.75 -13.57 -4.61
CA PRO A 122 -13.02 -13.43 -3.89
C PRO A 122 -14.18 -13.48 -4.89
N ALA A 123 -15.33 -14.04 -4.48
CA ALA A 123 -16.49 -14.24 -5.37
C ALA A 123 -16.99 -12.94 -6.06
N ASN A 124 -16.62 -11.78 -5.50
CA ASN A 124 -16.98 -10.47 -6.03
C ASN A 124 -15.80 -9.72 -6.69
N ALA A 125 -14.63 -10.35 -6.85
CA ALA A 125 -13.56 -9.74 -7.64
C ALA A 125 -13.97 -9.81 -9.11
N ALA A 126 -14.10 -8.64 -9.72
CA ALA A 126 -14.34 -8.52 -11.14
C ALA A 126 -13.18 -9.20 -11.88
N ARG A 127 -13.46 -10.29 -12.60
CA ARG A 127 -12.53 -10.85 -13.57
C ARG A 127 -12.61 -10.02 -14.85
N ILE A 128 -11.47 -9.47 -15.26
CA ILE A 128 -11.36 -8.81 -16.56
C ILE A 128 -11.08 -9.91 -17.58
N GLU A 129 -12.11 -10.31 -18.32
CA GLU A 129 -11.92 -11.08 -19.55
C GLU A 129 -11.69 -10.08 -20.68
N ILE A 130 -10.43 -9.92 -21.10
CA ILE A 130 -10.10 -9.08 -22.25
C ILE A 130 -10.48 -9.87 -23.51
N ASN A 131 -11.54 -9.44 -24.21
CA ASN A 131 -11.93 -10.03 -25.48
C ASN A 131 -10.94 -9.59 -26.60
N PRO A 132 -10.21 -10.52 -27.23
CA PRO A 132 -9.21 -10.19 -28.24
C PRO A 132 -9.75 -9.40 -29.43
N ALA A 133 -11.04 -9.57 -29.77
CA ALA A 133 -11.69 -8.87 -30.87
C ALA A 133 -11.93 -7.37 -30.57
N GLN A 134 -12.00 -6.97 -29.30
CA GLN A 134 -12.27 -5.60 -28.87
C GLN A 134 -10.99 -4.82 -28.50
N SER A 135 -9.87 -5.51 -28.37
CA SER A 135 -8.53 -4.93 -28.12
C SER A 135 -7.72 -4.69 -29.40
N ALA A 136 -8.22 -5.11 -30.56
CA ALA A 136 -7.53 -4.94 -31.83
C ALA A 136 -7.30 -3.45 -32.14
N GLY A 137 -6.03 -3.05 -32.29
CA GLY A 137 -5.64 -1.67 -32.60
C GLY A 137 -5.56 -0.72 -31.41
N ARG A 138 -5.74 -1.20 -30.17
CA ARG A 138 -5.61 -0.40 -28.95
C ARG A 138 -4.28 -0.68 -28.25
N THR A 139 -3.71 0.33 -27.59
CA THR A 139 -2.52 0.12 -26.75
C THR A 139 -2.89 -0.65 -25.48
N ALA A 140 -1.93 -1.37 -24.88
CA ALA A 140 -2.17 -2.07 -23.61
C ALA A 140 -2.72 -1.13 -22.51
N ALA A 141 -2.25 0.13 -22.49
CA ALA A 141 -2.74 1.15 -21.57
C ALA A 141 -4.21 1.53 -21.84
N GLU A 142 -4.63 1.64 -23.10
CA GLU A 142 -6.03 1.93 -23.46
C GLU A 142 -6.97 0.79 -23.08
N VAL A 143 -6.52 -0.46 -23.26
CA VAL A 143 -7.28 -1.66 -22.87
C VAL A 143 -7.44 -1.70 -21.34
N MET A 144 -6.36 -1.45 -20.60
CA MET A 144 -6.37 -1.44 -19.13
C MET A 144 -7.21 -0.30 -18.56
N ASN A 145 -7.16 0.90 -19.15
CA ASN A 145 -7.97 2.03 -18.72
C ASN A 145 -9.46 1.76 -18.97
N ALA A 146 -9.83 1.27 -20.15
CA ALA A 146 -11.22 0.92 -20.47
C ALA A 146 -11.76 -0.18 -19.54
N ALA A 147 -10.93 -1.18 -19.22
CA ALA A 147 -11.29 -2.22 -18.26
C ALA A 147 -11.48 -1.65 -16.84
N THR A 148 -10.63 -0.71 -16.43
CA THR A 148 -10.71 -0.05 -15.12
C THR A 148 -11.98 0.80 -15.00
N GLU A 149 -12.33 1.57 -16.04
CA GLU A 149 -13.55 2.37 -16.08
C GLU A 149 -14.81 1.49 -15.98
N GLU A 150 -14.84 0.36 -16.68
CA GLU A 150 -15.96 -0.58 -16.62
C GLU A 150 -16.08 -1.23 -15.22
N ILE A 151 -14.96 -1.54 -14.55
CA ILE A 151 -14.98 -2.02 -13.15
C ILE A 151 -15.58 -0.97 -12.22
N VAL A 152 -15.16 0.29 -12.34
CA VAL A 152 -15.69 1.38 -11.53
C VAL A 152 -17.20 1.48 -11.75
N ARG A 153 -17.66 1.42 -13.00
CA ARG A 153 -19.09 1.43 -13.35
C ARG A 153 -19.85 0.24 -12.76
N GLN A 154 -19.30 -0.97 -12.84
CA GLN A 154 -19.92 -2.18 -12.29
C GLN A 154 -20.00 -2.13 -10.76
N ASN A 155 -18.96 -1.63 -10.09
CA ASN A 155 -18.93 -1.45 -8.64
C ASN A 155 -19.90 -0.36 -8.17
N GLU A 156 -20.01 0.75 -8.91
CA GLU A 156 -21.00 1.81 -8.65
C GLU A 156 -22.44 1.31 -8.85
N ALA A 157 -22.69 0.52 -9.91
CA ALA A 157 -23.98 -0.11 -10.15
C ALA A 157 -24.33 -1.14 -9.06
N GLY A 158 -23.34 -1.90 -8.58
CA GLY A 158 -23.46 -2.80 -7.43
C GLY A 158 -23.78 -2.07 -6.13
N ARG A 159 -23.17 -0.90 -5.89
CA ARG A 159 -23.45 -0.03 -4.72
C ARG A 159 -24.88 0.52 -4.74
N LYS A 160 -25.41 0.90 -5.91
CA LYS A 160 -26.81 1.33 -6.08
C LYS A 160 -27.81 0.18 -5.85
N LYS A 161 -27.48 -1.06 -6.26
CA LYS A 161 -28.30 -2.26 -6.00
C LYS A 161 -28.29 -2.70 -4.52
N LYS A 162 -27.16 -2.56 -3.81
CA LYS A 162 -27.10 -2.81 -2.36
C LYS A 162 -27.89 -1.77 -1.56
N ASN A 163 -27.85 -0.49 -1.94
CA ASN A 163 -28.64 0.56 -1.28
C ASN A 163 -30.15 0.41 -1.50
N THR A 164 -30.58 -0.12 -2.66
CA THR A 164 -32.00 -0.39 -2.92
C THR A 164 -32.48 -1.67 -2.23
N LYS A 165 -31.66 -2.72 -2.17
CA LYS A 165 -31.95 -3.94 -1.39
C LYS A 165 -31.94 -3.70 0.13
N ALA A 166 -31.04 -2.84 0.63
CA ALA A 166 -31.06 -2.39 2.03
C ALA A 166 -32.30 -1.54 2.37
N LYS A 167 -32.86 -0.81 1.39
CA LYS A 167 -34.08 -0.01 1.55
C LYS A 167 -35.37 -0.82 1.48
N SER A 168 -35.37 -1.99 0.83
CA SER A 168 -36.56 -2.87 0.74
C SER A 168 -36.63 -3.95 1.83
N LEU A 169 -35.53 -4.22 2.54
CA LEU A 169 -35.49 -5.13 3.70
C LEU A 169 -35.71 -4.41 5.04
N SER A 170 -35.80 -3.08 5.06
CA SER A 170 -36.01 -2.30 6.29
C SER A 170 -37.48 -2.11 6.69
N GLU A 171 -38.43 -2.80 6.06
CA GLU A 171 -39.87 -2.60 6.30
C GLU A 171 -40.56 -3.72 7.10
N LYS A 172 -39.84 -4.79 7.53
CA LYS A 172 -40.42 -5.88 8.35
C LYS A 172 -39.51 -6.48 9.44
N THR A 173 -38.62 -5.71 10.01
CA THR A 173 -38.00 -6.09 11.29
C THR A 173 -38.11 -4.93 12.24
N GLU A 174 -39.00 -5.07 13.21
CA GLU A 174 -39.01 -4.28 14.43
C GLU A 174 -37.59 -4.31 15.00
N LYS A 175 -36.88 -3.19 14.86
CA LYS A 175 -35.54 -2.99 15.37
C LYS A 175 -35.66 -2.91 16.89
N PRO A 176 -35.17 -3.90 17.68
CA PRO A 176 -35.13 -3.71 19.12
C PRO A 176 -34.07 -2.65 19.39
N ALA A 177 -34.45 -1.65 20.17
CA ALA A 177 -33.52 -0.68 20.72
C ALA A 177 -32.56 -1.41 21.67
N HIS A 178 -31.36 -1.75 21.20
CA HIS A 178 -30.34 -2.32 22.07
C HIS A 178 -29.48 -1.21 22.65
N THR A 179 -29.40 -1.22 23.96
CA THR A 179 -28.65 -0.24 24.74
C THR A 179 -27.19 -0.68 24.83
N SER A 180 -26.27 0.26 25.11
CA SER A 180 -24.84 -0.03 25.27
C SER A 180 -24.51 -1.09 26.34
N LYS A 181 -25.46 -1.41 27.23
CA LYS A 181 -25.32 -2.51 28.21
C LYS A 181 -25.44 -3.90 27.56
N ASP A 182 -26.15 -4.03 26.45
CA ASP A 182 -26.39 -5.30 25.77
C ASP A 182 -25.17 -5.75 24.95
N ALA A 183 -24.39 -4.81 24.43
CA ALA A 183 -23.19 -5.10 23.64
C ALA A 183 -22.07 -5.68 24.52
N ALA A 184 -21.81 -5.07 25.68
CA ALA A 184 -20.86 -5.60 26.67
C ALA A 184 -21.23 -7.01 27.16
N ALA A 185 -22.51 -7.28 27.42
CA ALA A 185 -22.98 -8.60 27.84
C ALA A 185 -22.77 -9.66 26.74
N ARG A 186 -22.98 -9.29 25.47
CA ARG A 186 -22.75 -10.18 24.32
C ARG A 186 -21.27 -10.46 24.08
N ILE A 187 -20.40 -9.46 24.25
CA ILE A 187 -18.94 -9.65 24.17
C ILE A 187 -18.48 -10.65 25.23
N GLU A 188 -18.98 -10.54 26.45
CA GLU A 188 -18.65 -11.45 27.54
C GLU A 188 -19.10 -12.89 27.25
N ASP A 189 -20.30 -13.06 26.68
CA ASP A 189 -20.79 -14.38 26.27
C ASP A 189 -19.95 -15.00 25.14
N TYR A 190 -19.59 -14.23 24.11
CA TYR A 190 -18.71 -14.70 23.04
C TYR A 190 -17.30 -15.04 23.54
N LYS A 191 -16.78 -14.33 24.55
CA LYS A 191 -15.49 -14.67 25.19
C LYS A 191 -15.55 -16.00 25.92
N LYS A 192 -16.66 -16.32 26.60
CA LYS A 192 -16.86 -17.63 27.24
C LYS A 192 -16.92 -18.75 26.22
N GLN A 193 -17.69 -18.55 25.14
CA GLN A 193 -17.78 -19.52 24.04
C GLN A 193 -16.43 -19.73 23.34
N LEU A 194 -15.64 -18.65 23.18
CA LEU A 194 -14.30 -18.73 22.59
C LEU A 194 -13.36 -19.59 23.43
N ASN A 195 -13.36 -19.40 24.75
CA ASN A 195 -12.53 -20.19 25.65
C ASN A 195 -12.95 -21.67 25.67
N ALA A 196 -14.26 -21.96 25.59
CA ALA A 196 -14.77 -23.32 25.47
C ALA A 196 -14.33 -23.98 24.15
N ALA A 197 -14.45 -23.28 23.03
CA ALA A 197 -14.02 -23.77 21.72
C ALA A 197 -12.50 -24.04 21.66
N LEU A 198 -11.68 -23.22 22.33
CA LEU A 198 -10.24 -23.45 22.45
C LEU A 198 -9.91 -24.67 23.33
N ALA A 199 -10.67 -24.91 24.40
CA ALA A 199 -10.51 -26.08 25.26
C ALA A 199 -10.89 -27.39 24.55
N GLU A 200 -11.83 -27.32 23.60
CA GLU A 200 -12.25 -28.44 22.75
C GLU A 200 -11.45 -28.56 21.45
N GLU A 201 -10.40 -27.75 21.26
CA GLU A 201 -9.58 -27.69 20.03
C GLU A 201 -10.38 -27.39 18.75
N ASN A 202 -11.56 -26.79 18.87
CA ASN A 202 -12.41 -26.39 17.74
C ASN A 202 -12.00 -25.02 17.20
N TYR A 203 -10.91 -25.01 16.43
CA TYR A 203 -10.30 -23.78 15.92
C TYR A 203 -11.16 -23.02 14.90
N GLU A 204 -12.05 -23.71 14.17
CA GLU A 204 -12.95 -23.05 13.22
C GLU A 204 -13.97 -22.17 13.95
N GLU A 205 -14.58 -22.70 15.01
CA GLU A 205 -15.55 -21.94 15.80
C GLU A 205 -14.87 -20.83 16.62
N ALA A 206 -13.66 -21.09 17.14
CA ALA A 206 -12.85 -20.08 17.80
C ALA A 206 -12.52 -18.88 16.87
N ALA A 207 -12.21 -19.14 15.60
CA ALA A 207 -11.97 -18.07 14.62
C ALA A 207 -13.22 -17.23 14.36
N ARG A 208 -14.40 -17.87 14.22
CA ARG A 208 -15.68 -17.15 14.06
C ARG A 208 -16.01 -16.27 15.26
N LEU A 209 -15.87 -16.82 16.47
CA LEU A 209 -16.17 -16.10 17.72
C LEU A 209 -15.24 -14.89 17.90
N ARG A 210 -13.95 -15.02 17.57
CA ARG A 210 -13.00 -13.90 17.57
C ARG A 210 -13.42 -12.79 16.60
N ASP A 211 -13.87 -13.14 15.40
CA ASP A 211 -14.30 -12.16 14.40
C ASP A 211 -15.62 -11.48 14.81
N LEU A 212 -16.54 -12.20 15.46
CA LEU A 212 -17.76 -11.65 16.04
C LEU A 212 -17.48 -10.66 17.18
N ILE A 213 -16.55 -10.97 18.08
CA ILE A 213 -16.12 -10.07 19.16
C ILE A 213 -15.59 -8.76 18.56
N ARG A 214 -14.68 -8.85 17.57
CA ARG A 214 -14.12 -7.67 16.89
C ARG A 214 -15.21 -6.82 16.22
N ALA A 215 -16.22 -7.45 15.63
CA ALA A 215 -17.31 -6.73 14.99
C ALA A 215 -18.17 -5.94 16.00
N VAL A 216 -18.44 -6.51 17.18
CA VAL A 216 -19.20 -5.83 18.23
C VAL A 216 -18.36 -4.73 18.89
N GLU A 217 -17.09 -4.98 19.18
CA GLU A 217 -16.15 -3.98 19.71
C GLU A 217 -15.96 -2.79 18.75
N ALA A 218 -15.86 -3.06 17.44
CA ALA A 218 -15.79 -2.01 16.42
C ALA A 218 -17.07 -1.18 16.35
N ALA A 219 -18.24 -1.79 16.58
CA ALA A 219 -19.51 -1.07 16.61
C ALA A 219 -19.58 -0.10 17.81
N GLU A 220 -19.13 -0.50 19.01
CA GLU A 220 -19.04 0.39 20.17
C GLU A 220 -18.09 1.57 19.95
N GLN A 221 -16.96 1.36 19.26
CA GLN A 221 -16.00 2.43 18.95
C GLN A 221 -16.58 3.48 17.99
N THR A 222 -17.43 3.08 17.03
CA THR A 222 -18.05 4.01 16.09
C THR A 222 -19.13 4.90 16.70
N GLU A 223 -19.72 4.51 17.84
CA GLU A 223 -20.74 5.31 18.53
C GLU A 223 -20.15 6.49 19.33
N PHE A 224 -18.88 6.40 19.74
CA PHE A 224 -18.23 7.43 20.55
C PHE A 224 -17.58 8.57 19.74
N GLU A 225 -17.34 8.38 18.44
CA GLU A 225 -16.56 9.30 17.61
C GLU A 225 -17.38 9.97 16.50
N VAL A 226 -18.57 10.50 16.82
CA VAL A 226 -19.32 11.39 15.92
C VAL A 226 -18.93 12.85 16.19
N PRO A 227 -18.05 13.49 15.39
CA PRO A 227 -17.82 14.93 15.49
C PRO A 227 -19.07 15.70 15.08
N LYS A 228 -19.52 16.60 15.98
CA LYS A 228 -20.69 17.49 15.79
C LYS A 228 -20.64 18.22 14.44
N PRO A 229 -21.75 18.29 13.68
CA PRO A 229 -21.78 19.04 12.43
C PRO A 229 -21.64 20.54 12.72
N LYS A 230 -20.57 21.17 12.22
CA LYS A 230 -20.44 22.64 12.21
C LYS A 230 -21.52 23.21 11.29
N THR A 231 -22.49 23.89 11.89
CA THR A 231 -23.60 24.58 11.23
C THR A 231 -23.10 25.75 10.37
N LYS A 232 -23.86 26.01 9.30
CA LYS A 232 -23.53 26.92 8.20
C LYS A 232 -23.59 28.42 8.58
N ARG A 233 -22.76 29.18 7.83
CA ARG A 233 -22.95 30.56 7.31
C ARG A 233 -22.85 31.75 8.28
N LYS A 234 -21.92 32.66 7.95
CA LYS A 234 -22.28 34.03 7.57
C LYS A 234 -21.63 34.42 6.26
N THR A 235 -22.48 34.77 5.30
CA THR A 235 -22.20 35.50 4.07
C THR A 235 -21.84 36.94 4.43
N ALA A 236 -20.78 37.48 3.83
CA ALA A 236 -20.58 38.92 3.70
C ALA A 236 -20.14 39.22 2.27
N SER A 237 -20.94 40.04 1.61
CA SER A 237 -20.81 40.50 0.22
C SER A 237 -19.57 41.36 -0.03
N ALA A 238 -19.06 41.22 -1.26
CA ALA A 238 -18.65 42.26 -2.20
C ALA A 238 -17.67 43.37 -1.77
N LYS A 239 -16.53 43.43 -2.46
CA LYS A 239 -16.25 44.59 -3.34
C LYS A 239 -15.24 44.22 -4.44
N GLU A 240 -15.70 44.32 -5.69
CA GLU A 240 -14.90 44.32 -6.91
C GLU A 240 -13.88 45.45 -6.90
N THR A 241 -12.65 45.19 -7.37
CA THR A 241 -11.89 46.14 -8.19
C THR A 241 -10.98 45.39 -9.17
N ALA A 242 -11.02 45.84 -10.42
CA ALA A 242 -10.46 45.24 -11.64
C ALA A 242 -8.91 45.31 -11.75
N PRO A 243 -8.29 44.51 -12.65
CA PRO A 243 -6.84 44.44 -12.81
C PRO A 243 -6.30 45.55 -13.75
N LYS A 244 -5.23 46.24 -13.37
CA LYS A 244 -4.45 47.10 -14.27
C LYS A 244 -3.24 46.35 -14.84
N ALA A 245 -3.30 46.14 -16.15
CA ALA A 245 -2.19 45.71 -16.99
C ALA A 245 -1.00 46.68 -16.94
N LYS A 246 0.23 46.16 -16.89
CA LYS A 246 1.44 46.88 -17.29
C LYS A 246 2.11 46.17 -18.45
N LYS A 247 2.25 46.91 -19.55
CA LYS A 247 2.87 46.59 -20.84
C LYS A 247 4.37 46.26 -20.73
N PRO A 248 4.93 45.53 -21.72
CA PRO A 248 6.37 45.31 -21.85
C PRO A 248 7.06 46.53 -22.51
N ALA A 249 8.26 46.87 -22.04
CA ALA A 249 9.13 47.85 -22.68
C ALA A 249 10.20 47.13 -23.51
N ALA A 250 10.02 47.15 -24.83
CA ALA A 250 11.11 46.97 -25.78
C ALA A 250 11.70 48.34 -26.13
N LYS A 251 13.03 48.48 -26.23
CA LYS A 251 13.72 49.38 -27.17
C LYS A 251 15.24 49.08 -27.21
N ARG A 252 15.69 48.68 -28.42
CA ARG A 252 16.91 49.10 -29.18
C ARG A 252 18.26 49.02 -28.45
N GLY A 253 19.30 48.33 -28.93
CA GLY A 253 19.75 48.13 -30.30
C GLY A 253 20.84 49.16 -30.64
N THR A 254 22.11 48.79 -30.49
CA THR A 254 23.26 49.38 -31.23
C THR A 254 24.34 48.34 -31.45
N SER A 255 24.84 48.33 -32.67
CA SER A 255 25.78 47.40 -33.30
C SER A 255 27.16 48.05 -33.40
N ALA A 256 28.24 47.29 -33.18
CA ALA A 256 29.58 47.48 -33.76
C ALA A 256 30.41 46.20 -33.46
N LYS A 257 30.77 45.39 -34.48
CA LYS A 257 32.09 45.38 -35.17
C LYS A 257 33.26 45.32 -34.16
N GLY A 258 34.22 44.39 -34.18
CA GLY A 258 34.71 43.42 -35.16
C GLY A 258 36.20 43.17 -34.85
N GLY A 259 36.78 42.10 -35.39
CA GLY A 259 38.24 41.82 -35.40
C GLY A 259 38.67 40.81 -34.33
N ALA A 260 39.22 39.62 -34.63
CA ALA A 260 40.36 39.24 -35.48
C ALA A 260 41.54 38.79 -34.60
N LEU A 261 41.94 37.52 -34.78
CA LEU A 261 43.32 37.02 -34.80
C LEU A 261 44.26 37.39 -33.63
N LYS A 262 44.52 36.45 -32.71
CA LYS A 262 45.71 35.59 -32.64
C LYS A 262 45.72 34.80 -31.33
#